data_AF-C1B6F3-F1
#
_entry.id   AF-C1B6F3-F1
#
_cell.length_a   1.000
_cell.length_b   1.000
_cell.length_c   1.000
_cell.angle_alpha   90.00
_cell.angle_beta   90.00
_cell.angle_gamma   90.00
#
_symmetry.space_group_name_H-M   'P 1'
#
loop_
_entity.id
_entity.type
_entity.pdbx_description
1 polymer ?
#
loop_
_entity_poly.entity_id
_entity_poly.type
_entity_poly.pdbx_seq_one_letter_code
_entity_poly.pdbx_strand_id
1 'polypeptide(L)'
;MTTREIRELPVFSELDDPGWGRDFSWITDDLFQREYQGPMQTSRGGLVVYRNADIAALVKSRDVSHQSAAAALAGIGEFEPPLAALSEFFRNSTFTMWPPQHTPNKRLIAAPLAPAAISPFADRFAQMVRARIEWALEAGAIDFLTEFAQPLVAEFWSHALDIPLDQCERLIKAAHDIVESFLLAPTPDVLRTADAGAREYVDTLSSALRRTAERGTSTLVDKLVADYEAMEAGPAKPADPFYAFSLALLDGFNTLAPG
;
A
#
# COMPACT_ATOMS: atom_id res chain seq x y z
N MET A 1 8.14 19.02 -31.53
CA MET A 1 7.15 18.56 -30.53
C MET A 1 6.44 19.78 -30.00
N THR A 2 5.11 19.80 -30.04
CA THR A 2 4.32 20.91 -29.50
C THR A 2 4.07 20.62 -28.03
N THR A 3 4.61 21.44 -27.14
CA THR A 3 4.27 21.42 -25.72
C THR A 3 2.79 21.74 -25.56
N ARG A 4 2.07 20.97 -24.74
CA ARG A 4 0.67 21.22 -24.37
C ARG A 4 0.57 21.38 -22.87
N GLU A 5 -0.27 22.28 -22.43
CA GLU A 5 -0.60 22.44 -21.02
C GLU A 5 -1.64 21.38 -20.60
N ILE A 6 -1.59 20.89 -19.35
CA ILE A 6 -2.58 19.91 -18.86
C ILE A 6 -4.00 20.45 -18.98
N ARG A 7 -4.19 21.75 -18.73
CA ARG A 7 -5.48 22.45 -18.84
C ARG A 7 -6.09 22.46 -20.24
N GLU A 8 -5.31 22.13 -21.27
CA GLU A 8 -5.77 22.05 -22.66
C GLU A 8 -6.30 20.65 -23.03
N LEU A 9 -6.18 19.67 -22.13
CA LEU A 9 -6.66 18.31 -22.35
C LEU A 9 -8.16 18.20 -22.07
N PRO A 10 -8.88 17.22 -22.67
CA PRO A 10 -10.25 16.93 -22.28
C PRO A 10 -10.36 16.61 -20.80
N VAL A 11 -11.43 17.08 -20.15
CA VAL A 11 -11.69 16.81 -18.73
C VAL A 11 -12.30 15.41 -18.59
N PHE A 12 -11.78 14.64 -17.64
CA PHE A 12 -12.31 13.35 -17.23
C PHE A 12 -13.17 13.54 -15.96
N SER A 13 -14.40 13.99 -16.18
CA SER A 13 -15.34 14.41 -15.12
C SER A 13 -15.91 13.25 -14.30
N GLU A 14 -15.78 12.01 -14.78
CA GLU A 14 -16.28 10.82 -14.09
C GLU A 14 -15.57 10.61 -12.75
N LEU A 15 -14.32 11.07 -12.60
CA LEU A 15 -13.60 11.07 -11.33
C LEU A 15 -14.24 11.95 -10.25
N ASP A 16 -15.13 12.87 -10.63
CA ASP A 16 -15.84 13.75 -9.69
C ASP A 16 -17.10 13.09 -9.13
N ASP A 17 -17.54 11.95 -9.69
CA ASP A 17 -18.68 11.20 -9.19
C ASP A 17 -18.35 10.61 -7.81
N PRO A 18 -19.15 10.87 -6.75
CA PRO A 18 -18.98 10.24 -5.44
C PRO A 18 -19.05 8.71 -5.46
N GLY A 19 -19.67 8.13 -6.50
CA GLY A 19 -19.74 6.69 -6.76
C GLY A 19 -18.59 6.15 -7.62
N TRP A 20 -17.64 6.99 -8.04
CA TRP A 20 -16.46 6.57 -8.79
C TRP A 20 -15.73 5.42 -8.08
N GLY A 21 -15.35 4.41 -8.85
CA GLY A 21 -14.60 3.26 -8.36
C GLY A 21 -15.43 2.14 -7.74
N ARG A 22 -16.75 2.28 -7.66
CA ARG A 22 -17.66 1.20 -7.22
C ARG A 22 -18.01 0.23 -8.33
N ASP A 23 -17.99 0.70 -9.57
CA ASP A 23 -18.23 -0.08 -10.76
C ASP A 23 -17.24 0.35 -11.85
N PHE A 24 -16.53 -0.62 -12.40
CA PHE A 24 -15.54 -0.43 -13.45
C PHE A 24 -15.94 -1.08 -14.78
N SER A 25 -17.14 -1.69 -14.87
CA SER A 25 -17.63 -2.32 -16.10
C SER A 25 -17.67 -1.35 -17.30
N TRP A 26 -18.06 -0.11 -17.02
CA TRP A 26 -18.11 0.95 -18.02
C TRP A 26 -16.74 1.30 -18.63
N ILE A 27 -15.60 0.98 -17.97
CA ILE A 27 -14.26 1.29 -18.51
C ILE A 27 -14.08 0.60 -19.87
N THR A 28 -14.40 -0.70 -19.96
CA THR A 28 -14.25 -1.45 -21.21
C THR A 28 -15.34 -1.12 -22.22
N ASP A 29 -16.54 -0.82 -21.73
CA ASP A 29 -17.72 -0.60 -22.56
C ASP A 29 -17.75 0.81 -23.17
N ASP A 30 -17.14 1.79 -22.51
CA ASP A 30 -17.15 3.20 -22.92
C ASP A 30 -15.75 3.82 -23.03
N LEU A 31 -14.94 3.87 -21.95
CA LEU A 31 -13.69 4.65 -21.94
C LEU A 31 -12.75 4.31 -23.11
N PHE A 32 -12.55 3.02 -23.36
CA PHE A 32 -11.71 2.53 -24.46
C PHE A 32 -12.36 2.60 -25.85
N GLN A 33 -13.65 2.99 -25.94
CA GLN A 33 -14.40 3.16 -27.19
C GLN A 33 -14.57 4.64 -27.59
N ARG A 34 -14.24 5.60 -26.71
CA ARG A 34 -14.34 7.04 -27.00
C ARG A 34 -13.49 7.45 -28.20
N GLU A 35 -13.95 8.44 -28.97
CA GLU A 35 -13.19 9.01 -30.08
C GLU A 35 -11.82 9.56 -29.61
N TYR A 36 -11.81 10.25 -28.48
CA TYR A 36 -10.57 10.75 -27.87
C TYR A 36 -9.94 9.69 -26.96
N GLN A 37 -8.82 9.15 -27.42
CA GLN A 37 -8.05 8.13 -26.69
C GLN A 37 -6.77 8.69 -26.02
N GLY A 38 -6.59 10.01 -25.94
CA GLY A 38 -5.36 10.62 -25.39
C GLY A 38 -5.37 10.83 -23.87
N PRO A 39 -4.30 11.41 -23.29
CA PRO A 39 -4.28 11.86 -21.91
C PRO A 39 -5.39 12.89 -21.63
N MET A 40 -6.00 12.80 -20.47
CA MET A 40 -7.07 13.70 -20.03
C MET A 40 -6.61 14.48 -18.80
N GLN A 41 -7.36 15.49 -18.38
CA GLN A 41 -7.16 16.16 -17.10
C GLN A 41 -8.27 15.82 -16.11
N THR A 42 -7.95 15.80 -14.82
CA THR A 42 -8.96 15.82 -13.77
C THR A 42 -9.56 17.23 -13.66
N SER A 43 -10.74 17.36 -13.06
CA SER A 43 -11.32 18.66 -12.70
C SER A 43 -10.43 19.52 -11.81
N ARG A 44 -9.47 18.89 -11.12
CA ARG A 44 -8.49 19.50 -10.21
C ARG A 44 -7.15 19.80 -10.90
N GLY A 45 -7.05 19.64 -12.22
CA GLY A 45 -5.84 19.93 -13.00
C GLY A 45 -4.74 18.86 -12.91
N GLY A 46 -5.08 17.65 -12.44
CA GLY A 46 -4.20 16.49 -12.50
C GLY A 46 -4.21 15.85 -13.89
N LEU A 47 -3.18 15.07 -14.24
CA LEU A 47 -3.12 14.32 -15.49
C LEU A 47 -3.71 12.91 -15.30
N VAL A 48 -4.61 12.50 -16.20
CA VAL A 48 -5.16 11.14 -16.28
C VAL A 48 -4.60 10.43 -17.50
N VAL A 49 -4.00 9.26 -17.27
CA VAL A 49 -3.43 8.40 -18.32
C VAL A 49 -3.89 6.97 -18.09
N TYR A 50 -4.62 6.42 -19.05
CA TYR A 50 -5.23 5.09 -18.93
C TYR A 50 -4.81 4.12 -20.05
N ARG A 51 -4.20 4.62 -21.14
CA ARG A 51 -3.68 3.76 -22.20
C ARG A 51 -2.34 3.12 -21.79
N ASN A 52 -2.25 1.81 -21.98
CA ASN A 52 -1.03 1.04 -21.69
C ASN A 52 0.23 1.61 -22.37
N ALA A 53 0.13 2.07 -23.62
CA ALA A 53 1.27 2.64 -24.34
C ALA A 53 1.77 3.95 -23.72
N ASP A 54 0.86 4.82 -23.27
CA ASP A 54 1.21 6.10 -22.65
C ASP A 54 1.76 5.88 -21.23
N ILE A 55 1.15 4.98 -20.45
CA ILE A 55 1.66 4.57 -19.13
C ILE A 55 3.09 4.03 -19.28
N ALA A 56 3.32 3.13 -20.25
CA ALA A 56 4.65 2.57 -20.50
C ALA A 56 5.68 3.62 -20.95
N ALA A 57 5.25 4.68 -21.65
CA ALA A 57 6.10 5.80 -21.99
C ALA A 57 6.44 6.67 -20.76
N LEU A 58 5.46 6.97 -19.91
CA LEU A 58 5.65 7.77 -18.70
C LEU A 58 6.56 7.07 -17.68
N VAL A 59 6.40 5.75 -17.49
CA VAL A 59 7.26 4.95 -16.58
C VAL A 59 8.74 5.01 -16.97
N LYS A 60 9.06 5.25 -18.25
CA LYS A 60 10.43 5.39 -18.74
C LYS A 60 10.94 6.83 -18.73
N SER A 61 10.06 7.81 -18.50
CA SER A 61 10.42 9.21 -18.47
C SER A 61 11.22 9.54 -17.21
N ARG A 62 12.28 10.34 -17.37
CA ARG A 62 13.05 10.87 -16.24
C ARG A 62 12.35 12.06 -15.56
N ASP A 63 11.35 12.63 -16.22
CA ASP A 63 10.59 13.78 -15.76
C ASP A 63 9.34 13.37 -14.97
N VAL A 64 9.06 12.06 -14.88
CA VAL A 64 7.98 11.50 -14.06
C VAL A 64 8.60 10.72 -12.91
N SER A 65 8.15 11.03 -11.70
CA SER A 65 8.54 10.37 -10.47
C SER A 65 7.31 10.18 -9.58
N HIS A 66 7.49 9.50 -8.44
CA HIS A 66 6.48 9.39 -7.42
C HIS A 66 6.02 10.77 -6.93
N GLN A 67 4.75 10.87 -6.55
CA GLN A 67 4.21 12.04 -5.85
C GLN A 67 5.01 12.30 -4.58
N SER A 68 5.43 13.55 -4.34
CA SER A 68 6.14 13.88 -3.10
C SER A 68 5.20 13.82 -1.89
N ALA A 69 5.76 13.60 -0.70
CA ALA A 69 5.00 13.68 0.54
C ALA A 69 4.30 15.03 0.71
N ALA A 70 4.95 16.13 0.31
CA ALA A 70 4.35 17.47 0.35
C ALA A 70 3.12 17.58 -0.56
N ALA A 71 3.17 17.02 -1.78
CA ALA A 71 2.04 17.01 -2.68
C ALA A 71 0.91 16.08 -2.19
N ALA A 72 1.23 14.95 -1.56
CA ALA A 72 0.24 14.07 -0.95
C ALA A 72 -0.48 14.77 0.21
N LEU A 73 0.28 15.39 1.12
CA LEU A 73 -0.26 16.09 2.28
C LEU A 73 -1.03 17.37 1.92
N ALA A 74 -0.63 18.07 0.85
CA ALA A 74 -1.38 19.23 0.36
C ALA A 74 -2.81 18.86 -0.06
N GLY A 75 -3.04 17.62 -0.51
CA GLY A 75 -4.38 17.11 -0.83
C GLY A 75 -5.26 16.83 0.39
N ILE A 76 -4.64 16.59 1.55
CA ILE A 76 -5.34 16.37 2.83
C ILE A 76 -5.80 17.70 3.41
N GLY A 77 -4.94 18.73 3.39
CA GLY A 77 -5.24 20.06 3.95
C GLY A 77 -4.84 20.19 5.42
N GLU A 78 -5.22 21.31 6.04
CA GLU A 78 -4.91 21.62 7.45
C GLU A 78 -5.99 21.08 8.40
N PHE A 79 -5.58 20.47 9.51
CA PHE A 79 -6.45 19.85 10.53
C PHE A 79 -6.08 20.33 11.93
N GLU A 80 -7.10 20.45 12.80
CA GLU A 80 -6.93 20.67 14.24
C GLU A 80 -7.72 19.61 15.02
N PRO A 81 -7.06 18.76 15.84
CA PRO A 81 -5.61 18.63 15.96
C PRO A 81 -4.96 18.11 14.66
N PRO A 82 -3.65 18.32 14.46
CA PRO A 82 -2.94 17.81 13.28
C PRO A 82 -3.01 16.29 13.17
N LEU A 83 -3.19 15.78 11.94
CA LEU A 83 -3.12 14.34 11.60
C LEU A 83 -1.66 13.88 11.58
N ALA A 84 -1.04 13.83 12.77
CA ALA A 84 0.39 13.67 12.93
C ALA A 84 0.91 12.32 12.42
N ALA A 85 0.22 11.22 12.72
CA ALA A 85 0.65 9.87 12.36
C ALA A 85 0.48 9.60 10.87
N LEU A 86 -0.65 10.02 10.28
CA LEU A 86 -0.86 9.94 8.83
C LEU A 86 0.17 10.81 8.08
N SER A 87 0.45 12.00 8.61
CA SER A 87 1.46 12.89 8.04
C SER A 87 2.87 12.29 8.08
N GLU A 88 3.20 11.62 9.17
CA GLU A 88 4.48 10.93 9.33
C GLU A 88 4.59 9.71 8.42
N PHE A 89 3.50 8.95 8.28
CA PHE A 89 3.40 7.83 7.34
C PHE A 89 3.74 8.30 5.91
N PHE A 90 3.08 9.35 5.40
CA PHE A 90 3.35 9.88 4.07
C PHE A 90 4.74 10.47 3.91
N ARG A 91 5.37 11.02 4.96
CA ARG A 91 6.73 11.56 4.85
C ARG A 91 7.81 10.47 4.76
N ASN A 92 7.56 9.31 5.35
CA ASN A 92 8.55 8.25 5.47
C ASN A 92 8.28 7.04 4.56
N SER A 93 7.11 6.98 3.91
CA SER A 93 6.75 5.90 3.01
C SER A 93 7.63 5.85 1.75
N THR A 94 7.92 4.64 1.28
CA THR A 94 8.60 4.47 -0.01
C THR A 94 7.77 4.96 -1.19
N PHE A 95 6.45 5.08 -1.05
CA PHE A 95 5.56 5.62 -2.09
C PHE A 95 5.79 7.09 -2.41
N THR A 96 6.35 7.85 -1.48
CA THR A 96 6.56 9.30 -1.60
C THR A 96 8.04 9.68 -1.56
N MET A 97 8.91 8.69 -1.37
CA MET A 97 10.35 8.85 -1.23
C MET A 97 11.01 9.07 -2.60
N TRP A 98 11.99 9.96 -2.65
CA TRP A 98 12.77 10.27 -3.84
C TRP A 98 14.22 9.77 -3.72
N PRO A 99 14.99 9.73 -4.82
CA PRO A 99 16.43 9.57 -4.75
C PRO A 99 17.10 10.67 -3.88
N PRO A 100 18.18 10.35 -3.14
CA PRO A 100 18.89 9.06 -3.14
C PRO A 100 18.30 7.99 -2.21
N GLN A 101 17.32 8.30 -1.36
CA GLN A 101 16.82 7.38 -0.32
C GLN A 101 15.96 6.25 -0.89
N HIS A 102 15.18 6.52 -1.93
CA HIS A 102 14.18 5.57 -2.46
C HIS A 102 14.79 4.20 -2.83
N THR A 103 15.86 4.17 -3.63
CA THR A 103 16.41 2.90 -4.13
C THR A 103 16.98 2.02 -3.01
N PRO A 104 17.82 2.53 -2.07
CA PRO A 104 18.31 1.74 -0.95
C PRO A 104 17.19 1.24 -0.02
N ASN A 105 16.22 2.08 0.32
CA ASN A 105 15.09 1.67 1.17
C ASN A 105 14.22 0.61 0.47
N LYS A 106 13.89 0.81 -0.80
CA LYS A 106 13.14 -0.17 -1.59
C LYS A 106 13.84 -1.52 -1.66
N ARG A 107 15.17 -1.54 -1.78
CA ARG A 107 15.97 -2.78 -1.74
C ARG A 107 15.90 -3.46 -0.38
N LEU A 108 16.07 -2.70 0.71
CA LEU A 108 15.97 -3.23 2.08
C LEU A 108 14.62 -3.91 2.31
N ILE A 109 13.52 -3.27 1.90
CA ILE A 109 12.17 -3.77 2.10
C ILE A 109 11.82 -4.94 1.18
N ALA A 110 12.25 -4.88 -0.10
CA ALA A 110 11.90 -5.91 -1.07
C ALA A 110 12.68 -7.21 -0.87
N ALA A 111 13.86 -7.16 -0.24
CA ALA A 111 14.73 -8.31 -0.11
C ALA A 111 14.13 -9.44 0.76
N PRO A 112 13.53 -9.17 1.94
CA PRO A 112 12.75 -10.18 2.67
C PRO A 112 11.59 -10.75 1.85
N LEU A 113 10.98 -9.95 0.97
CA LEU A 113 9.81 -10.35 0.17
C LEU A 113 10.19 -11.00 -1.18
N ALA A 114 11.48 -11.20 -1.44
CA ALA A 114 11.94 -11.78 -2.71
C ALA A 114 11.46 -13.24 -2.85
N PRO A 115 11.26 -13.75 -4.09
CA PRO A 115 10.75 -15.11 -4.31
C PRO A 115 11.52 -16.20 -3.56
N ALA A 116 12.85 -16.08 -3.46
CA ALA A 116 13.67 -17.03 -2.73
C ALA A 116 13.37 -17.03 -1.22
N ALA A 117 13.15 -15.87 -0.63
CA ALA A 117 12.84 -15.72 0.79
C ALA A 117 11.41 -16.13 1.14
N ILE A 118 10.47 -15.97 0.21
CA ILE A 118 9.05 -16.33 0.41
C ILE A 118 8.75 -17.79 0.06
N SER A 119 9.50 -18.40 -0.87
CA SER A 119 9.25 -19.78 -1.33
C SER A 119 9.10 -20.84 -0.22
N PRO A 120 9.80 -20.77 0.93
CA PRO A 120 9.62 -21.74 2.01
C PRO A 120 8.22 -21.71 2.65
N PHE A 121 7.46 -20.61 2.51
CA PHE A 121 6.11 -20.50 3.05
C PHE A 121 5.04 -21.13 2.13
N ALA A 122 5.39 -21.53 0.90
CA ALA A 122 4.42 -21.99 -0.10
C ALA A 122 3.60 -23.19 0.37
N ASP A 123 4.26 -24.22 0.93
CA ASP A 123 3.58 -25.42 1.44
C ASP A 123 2.68 -25.09 2.64
N ARG A 124 3.15 -24.22 3.53
CA ARG A 124 2.37 -23.80 4.70
C ARG A 124 1.14 -23.00 4.28
N PHE A 125 1.30 -22.07 3.34
CA PHE A 125 0.18 -21.29 2.81
C PHE A 125 -0.84 -22.18 2.09
N ALA A 126 -0.38 -23.16 1.30
CA ALA A 126 -1.26 -24.13 0.66
C ALA A 126 -2.07 -24.95 1.69
N GLN A 127 -1.49 -25.27 2.85
CA GLN A 127 -2.22 -25.92 3.94
C GLN A 127 -3.28 -25.00 4.57
N MET A 128 -2.95 -23.72 4.83
CA MET A 128 -3.90 -22.73 5.35
C MET A 128 -5.11 -22.57 4.41
N VAL A 129 -4.83 -22.44 3.10
CA VAL A 129 -5.88 -22.34 2.07
C VAL A 129 -6.77 -23.59 2.05
N ARG A 130 -6.20 -24.78 2.07
CA ARG A 130 -6.98 -26.04 2.08
C ARG A 130 -7.89 -26.14 3.30
N ALA A 131 -7.36 -25.86 4.49
CA ALA A 131 -8.14 -25.90 5.73
C ALA A 131 -9.33 -24.93 5.69
N ARG A 132 -9.13 -23.72 5.14
CA ARG A 132 -10.21 -22.74 4.97
C ARG A 132 -11.24 -23.15 3.91
N ILE A 133 -10.81 -23.80 2.83
CA ILE A 133 -11.74 -24.34 1.82
C ILE A 133 -12.59 -25.46 2.44
N GLU A 134 -11.98 -26.37 3.18
CA GLU A 134 -12.69 -27.46 3.88
C GLU A 134 -13.74 -26.89 4.84
N TRP A 135 -13.37 -25.92 5.68
CA TRP A 135 -14.31 -25.22 6.56
C TRP A 135 -15.45 -24.52 5.79
N ALA A 136 -15.15 -23.81 4.70
CA ALA A 136 -16.15 -23.11 3.91
C ALA A 136 -17.15 -24.07 3.24
N LEU A 137 -16.69 -25.25 2.81
CA LEU A 137 -17.55 -26.30 2.26
C LEU A 137 -18.50 -26.88 3.31
N GLU A 138 -18.04 -27.03 4.56
CA GLU A 138 -18.88 -27.48 5.68
C GLU A 138 -19.92 -26.42 6.07
N ALA A 139 -19.56 -25.13 6.03
CA ALA A 139 -20.47 -24.02 6.29
C ALA A 139 -21.55 -23.85 5.19
N GLY A 140 -21.26 -24.28 3.95
CA GLY A 140 -22.16 -24.26 2.80
C GLY A 140 -22.33 -22.90 2.12
N ALA A 141 -22.23 -21.80 2.87
CA ALA A 141 -22.14 -20.45 2.35
C ALA A 141 -21.33 -19.57 3.31
N ILE A 142 -20.49 -18.71 2.77
CA ILE A 142 -19.63 -17.79 3.51
C ILE A 142 -19.53 -16.45 2.78
N ASP A 143 -19.22 -15.39 3.51
CA ASP A 143 -18.68 -14.14 2.98
C ASP A 143 -17.19 -14.35 2.66
N PHE A 144 -16.85 -14.41 1.38
CA PHE A 144 -15.49 -14.72 0.94
C PHE A 144 -14.46 -13.70 1.45
N LEU A 145 -14.83 -12.44 1.63
CA LEU A 145 -13.88 -11.43 2.07
C LEU A 145 -13.58 -11.57 3.56
N THR A 146 -14.62 -11.49 4.39
CA THR A 146 -14.51 -11.38 5.83
C THR A 146 -14.27 -12.74 6.51
N GLU A 147 -14.77 -13.83 5.91
CA GLU A 147 -14.64 -15.16 6.50
C GLU A 147 -13.51 -15.99 5.87
N PHE A 148 -13.10 -15.69 4.63
CA PHE A 148 -12.04 -16.43 3.93
C PHE A 148 -10.75 -15.61 3.71
N ALA A 149 -10.82 -14.52 2.96
CA ALA A 149 -9.62 -13.79 2.49
C ALA A 149 -8.90 -13.04 3.61
N GLN A 150 -9.60 -12.18 4.37
CA GLN A 150 -8.99 -11.41 5.45
C GLN A 150 -8.31 -12.30 6.49
N PRO A 151 -8.95 -13.36 7.02
CA PRO A 151 -8.30 -14.11 8.06
C PRO A 151 -7.27 -15.12 7.51
N LEU A 152 -7.30 -15.47 6.21
CA LEU A 152 -6.19 -16.17 5.54
C LEU A 152 -4.93 -15.28 5.47
N VAL A 153 -5.10 -14.00 5.13
CA VAL A 153 -4.00 -13.02 5.11
C VAL A 153 -3.45 -12.81 6.53
N ALA A 154 -4.32 -12.74 7.54
CA ALA A 154 -3.92 -12.64 8.94
C ALA A 154 -3.09 -13.87 9.37
N GLU A 155 -3.55 -15.07 9.06
CA GLU A 155 -2.83 -16.32 9.35
C GLU A 155 -1.47 -16.38 8.65
N PHE A 156 -1.41 -15.96 7.38
CA PHE A 156 -0.15 -15.93 6.64
C PHE A 156 0.85 -14.99 7.29
N TRP A 157 0.48 -13.73 7.57
CA TRP A 157 1.40 -12.77 8.18
C TRP A 157 1.76 -13.11 9.62
N SER A 158 0.82 -13.68 10.38
CA SER A 158 1.06 -14.17 11.73
C SER A 158 2.17 -15.23 11.72
N HIS A 159 2.09 -16.17 10.78
CA HIS A 159 3.11 -17.19 10.59
C HIS A 159 4.43 -16.62 10.04
N ALA A 160 4.36 -15.80 8.99
CA ALA A 160 5.53 -15.31 8.27
C ALA A 160 6.39 -14.36 9.13
N LEU A 161 5.75 -13.53 9.97
CA LEU A 161 6.42 -12.56 10.84
C LEU A 161 6.59 -13.06 12.28
N ASP A 162 6.10 -14.27 12.59
CA ASP A 162 6.02 -14.80 13.96
C ASP A 162 5.40 -13.79 14.96
N ILE A 163 4.21 -13.30 14.63
CA ILE A 163 3.44 -12.37 15.47
C ILE A 163 2.05 -12.96 15.80
N PRO A 164 1.46 -12.63 16.97
CA PRO A 164 0.14 -13.13 17.34
C PRO A 164 -0.94 -12.84 16.30
N LEU A 165 -1.85 -13.79 16.07
CA LEU A 165 -2.90 -13.69 15.05
C LEU A 165 -3.83 -12.49 15.30
N ASP A 166 -4.19 -12.23 16.56
CA ASP A 166 -5.02 -11.08 16.96
C ASP A 166 -4.34 -9.74 16.66
N GLN A 167 -3.00 -9.70 16.70
CA GLN A 167 -2.25 -8.53 16.25
C GLN A 167 -2.35 -8.36 14.73
N CYS A 168 -2.23 -9.44 13.95
CA CYS A 168 -2.42 -9.39 12.50
C CYS A 168 -3.82 -8.91 12.09
N GLU A 169 -4.87 -9.40 12.75
CA GLU A 169 -6.25 -8.97 12.47
C GLU A 169 -6.43 -7.47 12.70
N ARG A 170 -5.87 -6.94 13.80
CA ARG A 170 -5.84 -5.49 14.07
C ARG A 170 -5.04 -4.72 13.04
N LEU A 171 -3.91 -5.26 12.58
CA LEU A 171 -3.09 -4.64 11.54
C LEU A 171 -3.81 -4.58 10.19
N ILE A 172 -4.59 -5.60 9.81
CA ILE A 172 -5.43 -5.56 8.60
C ILE A 172 -6.43 -4.41 8.69
N LYS A 173 -7.15 -4.32 9.80
CA LYS A 173 -8.12 -3.23 10.00
C LYS A 173 -7.44 -1.85 9.95
N ALA A 174 -6.32 -1.69 10.64
CA ALA A 174 -5.59 -0.43 10.65
C ALA A 174 -5.02 -0.09 9.26
N ALA A 175 -4.61 -1.10 8.47
CA ALA A 175 -4.19 -0.91 7.09
C ALA A 175 -5.35 -0.43 6.20
N HIS A 176 -6.56 -0.99 6.36
CA HIS A 176 -7.78 -0.53 5.67
C HIS A 176 -8.09 0.93 6.01
N ASP A 177 -8.06 1.28 7.29
CA ASP A 177 -8.30 2.65 7.76
C ASP A 177 -7.33 3.65 7.09
N ILE A 178 -6.05 3.28 6.91
CA ILE A 178 -5.05 4.11 6.23
C ILE A 178 -5.35 4.21 4.73
N VAL A 179 -5.71 3.10 4.08
CA VAL A 179 -5.92 3.05 2.63
C VAL A 179 -7.12 3.90 2.19
N GLU A 180 -8.14 4.04 3.04
CA GLU A 180 -9.26 4.95 2.80
C GLU A 180 -8.83 6.43 2.68
N SER A 181 -7.66 6.82 3.22
CA SER A 181 -7.11 8.17 3.00
C SER A 181 -6.67 8.43 1.55
N PHE A 182 -6.51 7.38 0.74
CA PHE A 182 -6.12 7.48 -0.67
C PHE A 182 -7.31 7.65 -1.62
N LEU A 183 -8.55 7.70 -1.10
CA LEU A 183 -9.71 8.10 -1.89
C LEU A 183 -9.46 9.45 -2.58
N LEU A 184 -10.11 9.70 -3.72
CA LEU A 184 -9.95 10.97 -4.44
C LEU A 184 -10.44 12.17 -3.62
N ALA A 185 -11.41 11.95 -2.73
CA ALA A 185 -12.02 12.97 -1.88
C ALA A 185 -12.37 12.36 -0.51
N PRO A 186 -11.38 12.01 0.33
CA PRO A 186 -11.64 11.43 1.63
C PRO A 186 -12.32 12.46 2.53
N THR A 187 -13.28 12.02 3.33
CA THR A 187 -13.95 12.92 4.28
C THR A 187 -13.04 13.24 5.47
N PRO A 188 -13.28 14.33 6.21
CA PRO A 188 -12.52 14.62 7.43
C PRO A 188 -12.55 13.48 8.46
N ASP A 189 -13.65 12.74 8.56
CA ASP A 189 -13.77 11.60 9.48
C ASP A 189 -12.96 10.40 9.01
N VAL A 190 -12.95 10.12 7.70
CA VAL A 190 -12.05 9.12 7.10
C VAL A 190 -10.59 9.45 7.41
N LEU A 191 -10.19 10.71 7.28
CA LEU A 191 -8.82 11.13 7.54
C LEU A 191 -8.43 11.03 9.04
N ARG A 192 -9.36 11.28 9.96
CA ARG A 192 -9.12 11.06 11.41
C ARG A 192 -8.99 9.57 11.74
N THR A 193 -9.84 8.73 11.14
CA THR A 193 -9.75 7.27 11.27
C THR A 193 -8.43 6.76 10.70
N ALA A 194 -8.00 7.26 9.54
CA ALA A 194 -6.72 6.95 8.93
C ALA A 194 -5.52 7.37 9.80
N ASP A 195 -5.59 8.50 10.49
CA ASP A 195 -4.53 8.93 11.44
C ASP A 195 -4.43 7.99 12.64
N ALA A 196 -5.56 7.59 13.22
CA ALA A 196 -5.58 6.59 14.29
C ALA A 196 -5.06 5.23 13.80
N GLY A 197 -5.48 4.81 12.60
CA GLY A 197 -5.01 3.59 11.94
C GLY A 197 -3.51 3.62 11.65
N ALA A 198 -2.98 4.73 11.14
CA ALA A 198 -1.54 4.92 10.90
C ALA A 198 -0.72 4.73 12.18
N ARG A 199 -1.19 5.32 13.29
CA ARG A 199 -0.55 5.14 14.61
C ARG A 199 -0.60 3.69 15.06
N GLU A 200 -1.79 3.09 15.09
CA GLU A 200 -1.98 1.71 15.55
C GLU A 200 -1.14 0.73 14.72
N TYR A 201 -1.15 0.89 13.40
CA TYR A 201 -0.46 0.03 12.47
C TYR A 201 1.06 0.08 12.66
N VAL A 202 1.64 1.28 12.64
CA VAL A 202 3.10 1.46 12.74
C VAL A 202 3.61 1.06 14.12
N ASP A 203 2.93 1.48 15.19
CA ASP A 203 3.35 1.16 16.56
C ASP A 203 3.28 -0.35 16.83
N THR A 204 2.18 -0.99 16.41
CA THR A 204 1.97 -2.43 16.62
C THR A 204 2.97 -3.26 15.83
N LEU A 205 3.10 -3.01 14.52
CA LEU A 205 3.94 -3.82 13.65
C LEU A 205 5.42 -3.62 13.97
N SER A 206 5.90 -2.39 14.12
CA SER A 206 7.32 -2.14 14.41
C SER A 206 7.74 -2.74 15.75
N SER A 207 6.88 -2.65 16.78
CA SER A 207 7.11 -3.28 18.08
C SER A 207 7.11 -4.80 18.00
N ALA A 208 6.22 -5.39 17.19
CA ALA A 208 6.16 -6.83 17.01
C ALA A 208 7.40 -7.35 16.28
N LEU A 209 7.83 -6.69 15.21
CA LEU A 209 9.04 -7.04 14.46
C LEU A 209 10.30 -6.97 15.33
N ARG A 210 10.42 -5.95 16.21
CA ARG A 210 11.52 -5.86 17.19
C ARG A 210 11.56 -7.08 18.11
N ARG A 211 10.42 -7.45 18.70
CA ARG A 211 10.33 -8.64 19.56
C ARG A 211 10.65 -9.92 18.79
N THR A 212 10.21 -10.03 17.54
CA THR A 212 10.53 -11.20 16.70
C THR A 212 12.02 -11.29 16.40
N ALA A 213 12.66 -10.15 16.09
CA ALA A 213 14.10 -10.07 15.85
C ALA A 213 14.91 -10.48 17.10
N GLU A 214 14.50 -10.04 18.29
CA GLU A 214 15.13 -10.44 19.55
C GLU A 214 15.05 -11.96 19.80
N ARG A 215 14.00 -12.62 19.30
CA ARG A 215 13.84 -14.07 19.41
C ARG A 215 14.54 -14.86 18.29
N GLY A 216 14.84 -14.24 17.15
CA GLY A 216 15.40 -14.91 15.97
C GLY A 216 14.48 -16.01 15.42
N THR A 217 13.19 -15.72 15.32
CA THR A 217 12.13 -16.72 15.07
C THR A 217 11.48 -16.60 13.68
N SER A 218 11.76 -15.51 12.96
CA SER A 218 11.25 -15.31 11.60
C SER A 218 12.40 -15.05 10.64
N THR A 219 12.54 -15.93 9.65
CA THR A 219 13.53 -15.82 8.59
C THR A 219 13.40 -14.52 7.77
N LEU A 220 12.19 -13.97 7.66
CA LEU A 220 11.94 -12.68 7.02
C LEU A 220 12.51 -11.52 7.84
N VAL A 221 12.24 -11.52 9.14
CA VAL A 221 12.71 -10.48 10.06
C VAL A 221 14.23 -10.55 10.22
N ASP A 222 14.78 -11.77 10.33
CA ASP A 222 16.23 -11.99 10.42
C ASP A 222 16.93 -11.47 9.15
N LYS A 223 16.34 -11.72 7.97
CA LYS A 223 16.84 -11.19 6.71
C LYS A 223 16.79 -9.66 6.64
N LEU A 224 15.70 -9.05 7.10
CA LEU A 224 15.57 -7.59 7.17
C LEU A 224 16.70 -6.98 8.04
N VAL A 225 16.96 -7.58 9.21
CA VAL A 225 18.01 -7.12 10.12
C VAL A 225 19.39 -7.26 9.48
N ALA A 226 19.70 -8.43 8.90
CA ALA A 226 20.99 -8.66 8.25
C ALA A 226 21.23 -7.69 7.08
N ASP A 227 20.22 -7.48 6.23
CA ASP A 227 20.32 -6.55 5.10
C ASP A 227 20.47 -5.09 5.59
N TYR A 228 19.78 -4.71 6.67
CA TYR A 228 19.90 -3.40 7.29
C TYR A 228 21.29 -3.15 7.88
N GLU A 229 21.85 -4.13 8.60
CA GLU A 229 23.20 -4.03 9.18
C GLU A 229 24.27 -3.87 8.09
N ALA A 230 24.10 -4.56 6.96
CA ALA A 230 24.99 -4.45 5.80
C ALA A 230 24.88 -3.12 5.03
N MET A 231 23.85 -2.30 5.27
CA MET A 231 23.74 -0.99 4.63
C MET A 231 24.82 -0.03 5.13
N GLU A 232 25.46 0.68 4.20
CA GLU A 232 26.36 1.79 4.50
C GLU A 232 25.67 2.87 5.33
N ALA A 233 26.37 3.39 6.33
CA ALA A 233 25.88 4.52 7.11
C ALA A 233 25.77 5.76 6.22
N GLY A 234 24.63 6.44 6.28
CA GLY A 234 24.39 7.63 5.48
C GLY A 234 22.92 7.99 5.38
N PRO A 235 22.58 9.06 4.65
CA PRO A 235 21.22 9.60 4.58
C PRO A 235 20.22 8.64 3.90
N ALA A 236 20.70 7.59 3.23
CA ALA A 236 19.86 6.58 2.60
C ALA A 236 19.52 5.39 3.50
N LYS A 237 20.24 5.21 4.62
CA LYS A 237 19.92 4.18 5.60
C LYS A 237 18.77 4.69 6.49
N PRO A 238 17.64 3.97 6.59
CA PRO A 238 16.57 4.39 7.50
C PRO A 238 17.08 4.38 8.94
N ALA A 239 16.52 5.22 9.81
CA ALA A 239 16.93 5.25 11.21
C ALA A 239 16.53 3.96 11.98
N ASP A 240 15.44 3.33 11.54
CA ASP A 240 14.91 2.10 12.11
C ASP A 240 14.38 1.18 10.99
N PRO A 241 14.94 -0.04 10.82
CA PRO A 241 14.48 -0.96 9.78
C PRO A 241 13.06 -1.47 10.03
N PHE A 242 12.63 -1.59 11.30
CA PHE A 242 11.32 -2.13 11.64
C PHE A 242 10.23 -1.12 11.34
N TYR A 243 10.47 0.15 11.66
CA TYR A 243 9.61 1.26 11.26
C TYR A 243 9.50 1.37 9.73
N ALA A 244 10.65 1.38 9.02
CA ALA A 244 10.66 1.47 7.56
C ALA A 244 9.94 0.28 6.88
N PHE A 245 10.15 -0.93 7.39
CA PHE A 245 9.47 -2.13 6.90
C PHE A 245 7.98 -2.09 7.18
N SER A 246 7.56 -1.61 8.36
CA SER A 246 6.14 -1.47 8.71
C SER A 246 5.41 -0.61 7.68
N LEU A 247 5.93 0.60 7.41
CA LEU A 247 5.33 1.53 6.43
C LEU A 247 5.16 0.91 5.03
N ALA A 248 6.12 0.09 4.62
CA ALA A 248 6.11 -0.48 3.28
C ALA A 248 5.32 -1.78 3.17
N LEU A 249 4.97 -2.41 4.30
CA LEU A 249 4.15 -3.62 4.33
C LEU A 249 2.65 -3.34 4.30
N LEU A 250 2.23 -2.07 4.23
CA LEU A 250 0.81 -1.67 4.21
C LEU A 250 0.01 -2.47 3.17
N ASP A 251 0.49 -2.52 1.94
CA ASP A 251 -0.16 -3.26 0.85
C ASP A 251 -0.17 -4.77 1.07
N GLY A 252 0.77 -5.29 1.87
CA GLY A 252 0.77 -6.70 2.28
C GLY A 252 -0.44 -7.05 3.14
N PHE A 253 -0.90 -6.12 3.99
CA PHE A 253 -2.08 -6.31 4.84
C PHE A 253 -3.39 -5.89 4.16
N ASN A 254 -3.36 -4.93 3.22
CA ASN A 254 -4.56 -4.43 2.57
C ASN A 254 -4.87 -5.12 1.23
N THR A 255 -3.93 -5.19 0.28
CA THR A 255 -4.23 -5.54 -1.12
C THR A 255 -4.64 -6.99 -1.30
N LEU A 256 -4.22 -7.88 -0.41
CA LEU A 256 -4.60 -9.29 -0.43
C LEU A 256 -6.00 -9.55 0.13
N ALA A 257 -6.58 -8.57 0.83
CA ALA A 257 -7.91 -8.64 1.40
C ALA A 257 -8.50 -7.22 1.52
N PRO A 258 -8.87 -6.58 0.39
CA PRO A 258 -9.38 -5.21 0.42
C PRO A 258 -10.65 -5.14 1.26
N GLY A 259 -10.77 -4.11 2.11
CA GLY A 259 -11.94 -3.87 2.96
C GLY A 259 -13.22 -3.58 2.20
#